data_AF-A0A9E8IG23-F1
#
_entry.id   AF-A0A9E8IG23-F1
#
_cell.length_a   1.000
_cell.length_b   1.000
_cell.length_c   1.000
_cell.angle_alpha   90.00
_cell.angle_beta   90.00
_cell.angle_gamma   90.00
#
_symmetry.space_group_name_H-M   'P 1'
#
loop_
_entity.id
_entity.type
_entity.pdbx_description
1 polymer ?
#
loop_
_entity_poly.entity_id
_entity_poly.type
_entity_poly.pdbx_seq_one_letter_code
_entity_poly.pdbx_strand_id
1 'polypeptide(L)'
;MKRFLLGGLRYILKAPEPETIDSLVGIEKILIIRPNFRLGNALISTPAIDAFRERFPSARIDYLATDKTWPLLQQRPVNHFYLLSREAILRPWQCVTLLRRLRAQRYDLAVQVSGGSTSGFIVTRLIGARYSMGARKGHQRWYSIEAEGKSSHAYDAIVNLTRPLGVACRNRPLLQLTEQERDQAMTKIRQLVSLHSDQTADTDFIALFVGGHQNKRWPLAFWLMLIDAMEACKIRYAVFLGPEEFRLLAPIEQRLMLSRYGSLCPPLPIRHFAAVLERARLFVTPDSGPMHLAAALDVATISLVRQKKSLAFVPREPYDTILWRPEISTVVEAIQANLKGRASATSIHANSAAGQPKQRLTPFPNTTHTYAS
;
A
#
# COMPACT_ATOMS: atom_id res chain seq x y z
N MET A 1 12.25 21.95 -35.00
CA MET A 1 11.68 21.58 -33.68
C MET A 1 10.15 21.70 -33.58
N LYS A 2 9.49 22.75 -34.09
CA LYS A 2 8.02 22.92 -33.98
C LYS A 2 7.18 21.80 -34.63
N ARG A 3 7.57 21.27 -35.81
CA ARG A 3 6.85 20.18 -36.50
C ARG A 3 6.83 18.83 -35.75
N PHE A 4 7.91 18.48 -35.05
CA PHE A 4 7.99 17.26 -34.22
C PHE A 4 7.15 17.37 -32.94
N LEU A 5 7.09 18.56 -32.32
CA LEU A 5 6.24 18.83 -31.15
C LEU A 5 4.75 18.78 -31.50
N LEU A 6 4.35 19.34 -32.65
CA LEU A 6 2.96 19.29 -33.15
C LEU A 6 2.53 17.87 -33.57
N GLY A 7 3.42 17.08 -34.17
CA GLY A 7 3.17 15.68 -34.51
C GLY A 7 3.05 14.78 -33.27
N GLY A 8 3.91 14.98 -32.27
CA GLY A 8 3.85 14.27 -31.00
C GLY A 8 2.57 14.57 -30.22
N LEU A 9 2.11 15.83 -30.22
CA LEU A 9 0.85 16.22 -29.58
C LEU A 9 -0.37 15.58 -30.27
N ARG A 10 -0.39 15.53 -31.61
CA ARG A 10 -1.42 14.82 -32.38
C ARG A 10 -1.45 13.31 -32.10
N TYR A 11 -0.28 12.68 -31.97
CA TYR A 11 -0.18 11.25 -31.65
C TYR A 11 -0.66 10.92 -30.21
N ILE A 12 -0.36 11.79 -29.24
CA ILE A 12 -0.84 11.64 -27.86
C ILE A 12 -2.38 11.77 -27.79
N LEU A 13 -2.97 12.63 -28.62
CA LEU A 13 -4.40 12.91 -28.62
C LEU A 13 -5.24 11.94 -29.47
N LYS A 14 -4.65 11.24 -30.46
CA LYS A 14 -5.38 10.24 -31.26
C LYS A 14 -5.79 9.05 -30.37
N ALA A 15 -7.07 8.68 -30.40
CA ALA A 15 -7.54 7.48 -29.70
C ALA A 15 -6.88 6.22 -30.31
N PRO A 16 -6.42 5.25 -29.49
CA PRO A 16 -5.89 4.00 -30.00
C PRO A 16 -7.03 3.12 -30.52
N GLU A 17 -6.72 2.22 -31.43
CA GLU A 17 -7.65 1.18 -31.85
C GLU A 17 -8.00 0.27 -30.67
N PRO A 18 -9.28 -0.12 -30.51
CA PRO A 18 -9.72 -1.00 -29.45
C PRO A 18 -9.20 -2.43 -29.66
N GLU A 19 -8.68 -3.03 -28.60
CA GLU A 19 -8.17 -4.41 -28.58
C GLU A 19 -8.73 -5.16 -27.36
N THR A 20 -8.70 -6.48 -27.40
CA THR A 20 -8.97 -7.34 -26.23
C THR A 20 -7.68 -7.98 -25.75
N ILE A 21 -7.63 -8.49 -24.51
CA ILE A 21 -6.39 -9.16 -24.05
C ILE A 21 -6.11 -10.42 -24.89
N ASP A 22 -7.16 -11.09 -25.35
CA ASP A 22 -7.07 -12.37 -26.06
C ASP A 22 -6.68 -12.18 -27.53
N SER A 23 -6.84 -10.97 -28.09
CA SER A 23 -6.35 -10.63 -29.43
C SER A 23 -4.85 -10.29 -29.45
N LEU A 24 -4.19 -10.19 -28.28
CA LEU A 24 -2.78 -9.83 -28.22
C LEU A 24 -1.88 -10.97 -28.71
N VAL A 25 -1.07 -10.68 -29.73
CA VAL A 25 -0.11 -11.65 -30.31
C VAL A 25 1.31 -11.19 -30.08
N GLY A 26 2.16 -12.09 -29.57
CA GLY A 26 3.60 -11.86 -29.41
C GLY A 26 3.94 -10.88 -28.29
N ILE A 27 3.32 -11.03 -27.12
CA ILE A 27 3.66 -10.21 -25.95
C ILE A 27 4.89 -10.80 -25.25
N GLU A 28 6.06 -10.21 -25.50
CA GLU A 28 7.33 -10.63 -24.91
C GLU A 28 7.87 -9.59 -23.92
N LYS A 29 7.52 -8.32 -24.07
CA LYS A 29 7.99 -7.21 -23.22
C LYS A 29 6.85 -6.34 -22.73
N ILE A 30 6.68 -6.32 -21.41
CA ILE A 30 5.65 -5.56 -20.72
C ILE A 30 6.32 -4.48 -19.87
N LEU A 31 5.80 -3.26 -19.92
CA LEU A 31 6.19 -2.18 -19.03
C LEU A 31 5.02 -1.78 -18.14
N ILE A 32 5.17 -2.00 -16.84
CA ILE A 32 4.23 -1.54 -15.82
C ILE A 32 4.61 -0.13 -15.37
N ILE A 33 3.64 0.80 -15.38
CA ILE A 33 3.87 2.24 -15.20
C ILE A 33 3.15 2.73 -13.95
N ARG A 34 3.94 3.04 -12.91
CA ARG A 34 3.45 3.64 -11.67
C ARG A 34 4.53 4.50 -10.98
N PRO A 35 5.01 5.60 -11.61
CA PRO A 35 5.94 6.53 -10.96
C PRO A 35 5.18 7.39 -9.92
N ASN A 36 4.94 6.83 -8.73
CA ASN A 36 4.27 7.50 -7.62
C ASN A 36 5.15 7.43 -6.36
N PHE A 37 5.35 8.58 -5.70
CA PHE A 37 6.15 8.69 -4.48
C PHE A 37 5.38 8.33 -3.20
N ARG A 38 4.07 8.06 -3.29
CA ARG A 38 3.25 7.66 -2.14
C ARG A 38 3.34 6.14 -1.96
N LEU A 39 3.94 5.71 -0.84
CA LEU A 39 4.17 4.30 -0.51
C LEU A 39 2.91 3.43 -0.67
N GLY A 40 1.79 3.86 -0.09
CA GLY A 40 0.52 3.11 -0.16
C GLY A 40 0.05 2.84 -1.58
N ASN A 41 0.18 3.82 -2.47
CA ASN A 41 -0.22 3.68 -3.87
C ASN A 41 0.65 2.70 -4.67
N ALA A 42 1.90 2.50 -4.26
CA ALA A 42 2.79 1.50 -4.87
C ALA A 42 2.42 0.09 -4.36
N LEU A 43 2.17 -0.05 -3.05
CA LEU A 43 1.75 -1.31 -2.44
C LEU A 43 0.41 -1.78 -2.99
N ILE A 44 -0.58 -0.91 -3.13
CA ILE A 44 -1.89 -1.24 -3.71
C ILE A 44 -1.76 -1.88 -5.09
N SER A 45 -0.80 -1.43 -5.90
CA SER A 45 -0.60 -1.96 -7.25
C SER A 45 0.16 -3.29 -7.32
N THR A 46 0.69 -3.81 -6.21
CA THR A 46 1.51 -5.03 -6.21
C THR A 46 0.78 -6.27 -6.75
N PRO A 47 -0.51 -6.53 -6.46
CA PRO A 47 -1.19 -7.72 -6.98
C PRO A 47 -1.33 -7.73 -8.50
N ALA A 48 -1.32 -6.54 -9.13
CA ALA A 48 -1.35 -6.46 -10.58
C ALA A 48 -0.09 -7.06 -11.21
N ILE A 49 1.08 -6.90 -10.58
CA ILE A 49 2.34 -7.45 -11.09
C ILE A 49 2.25 -8.97 -11.18
N ASP A 50 1.69 -9.60 -10.14
CA ASP A 50 1.54 -11.05 -10.08
C ASP A 50 0.51 -11.53 -11.12
N ALA A 51 -0.62 -10.82 -11.29
CA ALA A 51 -1.59 -11.12 -12.33
C ALA A 51 -1.01 -11.01 -13.76
N PHE A 52 -0.17 -10.01 -14.04
CA PHE A 52 0.52 -9.92 -15.33
C PHE A 52 1.55 -11.03 -15.53
N ARG A 53 2.28 -11.42 -14.47
CA ARG A 53 3.21 -12.55 -14.52
C ARG A 53 2.47 -13.87 -14.78
N GLU A 54 1.32 -14.09 -14.14
CA GLU A 54 0.52 -15.30 -14.34
C GLU A 54 -0.03 -15.38 -15.77
N ARG A 55 -0.56 -14.27 -16.31
CA ARG A 55 -1.06 -14.23 -17.69
C ARG A 55 0.04 -14.32 -18.75
N PHE A 56 1.21 -13.74 -18.49
CA PHE A 56 2.35 -13.74 -19.41
C PHE A 56 3.62 -14.31 -18.76
N PRO A 57 3.70 -15.63 -18.51
CA PRO A 57 4.80 -16.23 -17.74
C PRO A 57 6.18 -16.00 -18.34
N SER A 58 6.30 -16.08 -19.67
CA SER A 58 7.55 -15.93 -20.42
C SER A 58 7.93 -14.48 -20.71
N ALA A 59 7.01 -13.52 -20.55
CA ALA A 59 7.28 -12.13 -20.90
C ALA A 59 8.26 -11.50 -19.90
N ARG A 60 9.16 -10.66 -20.40
CA ARG A 60 9.93 -9.74 -19.58
C ARG A 60 9.00 -8.65 -19.06
N ILE A 61 8.91 -8.50 -17.75
CA ILE A 61 8.10 -7.48 -17.08
C ILE A 61 9.05 -6.47 -16.46
N ASP A 62 9.07 -5.26 -17.01
CA ASP A 62 9.79 -4.13 -16.44
C ASP A 62 8.82 -3.20 -15.72
N TYR A 63 9.33 -2.41 -14.77
CA TYR A 63 8.52 -1.53 -13.94
C TYR A 63 9.12 -0.13 -13.85
N LEU A 64 8.33 0.89 -14.20
CA LEU A 64 8.67 2.30 -13.97
C LEU A 64 8.16 2.73 -12.58
N ALA A 65 9.08 2.71 -11.61
CA ALA A 65 8.86 3.05 -10.20
C ALA A 65 9.48 4.42 -9.85
N THR A 66 9.49 4.75 -8.56
CA THR A 66 10.27 5.88 -8.03
C THR A 66 11.39 5.39 -7.13
N ASP A 67 12.42 6.22 -6.96
CA ASP A 67 13.51 6.03 -6.00
C ASP A 67 13.04 5.73 -4.57
N LYS A 68 11.87 6.25 -4.15
CA LYS A 68 11.30 6.01 -2.81
C LYS A 68 10.49 4.72 -2.68
N THR A 69 9.85 4.27 -3.75
CA THR A 69 8.86 3.17 -3.69
C THR A 69 9.39 1.85 -4.22
N TRP A 70 10.45 1.85 -5.03
CA TRP A 70 11.03 0.62 -5.56
C TRP A 70 11.44 -0.41 -4.50
N PRO A 71 11.90 -0.06 -3.28
CA PRO A 71 12.27 -1.07 -2.29
C PRO A 71 11.07 -1.95 -1.93
N LEU A 72 9.85 -1.40 -1.93
CA LEU A 72 8.62 -2.14 -1.64
C LEU A 72 8.24 -3.16 -2.72
N LEU A 73 8.85 -3.05 -3.90
CA LEU A 73 8.59 -3.93 -5.04
C LEU A 73 9.71 -4.96 -5.23
N GLN A 74 10.76 -4.92 -4.40
CA GLN A 74 11.75 -5.99 -4.35
C GLN A 74 11.04 -7.31 -3.99
N GLN A 75 11.50 -8.42 -4.56
CA GLN A 75 10.84 -9.73 -4.46
C GLN A 75 9.49 -9.84 -5.20
N ARG A 76 9.17 -8.91 -6.11
CA ARG A 76 8.11 -9.10 -7.12
C ARG A 76 8.70 -9.66 -8.41
N PRO A 77 7.91 -10.35 -9.26
CA PRO A 77 8.40 -10.96 -10.50
C PRO A 77 8.62 -9.92 -11.62
N VAL A 78 9.44 -8.91 -11.33
CA VAL A 78 9.87 -7.82 -12.21
C VAL A 78 11.33 -8.03 -12.60
N ASN A 79 11.61 -7.97 -13.90
CA ASN A 79 12.93 -8.16 -14.47
C ASN A 79 13.82 -6.91 -14.34
N HIS A 80 13.27 -5.71 -14.57
CA HIS A 80 14.03 -4.48 -14.44
C HIS A 80 13.19 -3.32 -13.87
N PHE A 81 13.81 -2.53 -12.99
CA PHE A 81 13.23 -1.31 -12.46
C PHE A 81 13.85 -0.08 -13.11
N TYR A 82 12.99 0.75 -13.71
CA TYR A 82 13.34 2.10 -14.12
C TYR A 82 12.87 3.07 -13.03
N LEU A 83 13.78 3.90 -12.52
CA LEU A 83 13.50 4.78 -11.38
C LEU A 83 13.35 6.23 -11.84
N LEU A 84 12.20 6.84 -11.52
CA LEU A 84 12.01 8.27 -11.61
C LEU A 84 12.26 8.91 -10.24
N SER A 85 13.32 9.69 -10.11
CA SER A 85 13.57 10.48 -8.90
C SER A 85 12.76 11.77 -8.88
N ARG A 86 12.54 12.36 -7.70
CA ARG A 86 11.90 13.69 -7.60
C ARG A 86 12.73 14.77 -8.28
N GLU A 87 14.05 14.67 -8.19
CA GLU A 87 14.97 15.62 -8.82
C GLU A 87 14.89 15.55 -10.35
N ALA A 88 14.65 14.36 -10.91
CA ALA A 88 14.47 14.20 -12.35
C ALA A 88 13.23 14.91 -12.88
N ILE A 89 12.20 15.13 -12.06
CA ILE A 89 11.03 15.93 -12.43
C ILE A 89 11.42 17.40 -12.62
N LEU A 90 12.37 17.90 -11.81
CA LEU A 90 12.90 19.26 -11.93
C LEU A 90 13.96 19.38 -13.05
N ARG A 91 14.44 18.25 -13.59
CA ARG A 91 15.48 18.18 -14.62
C ARG A 91 14.94 17.52 -15.90
N PRO A 92 14.34 18.30 -16.81
CA PRO A 92 13.61 17.75 -17.97
C PRO A 92 14.46 16.85 -18.88
N TRP A 93 15.77 17.08 -18.98
CA TRP A 93 16.70 16.22 -19.73
C TRP A 93 16.79 14.80 -19.17
N GLN A 94 16.70 14.61 -17.85
CA GLN A 94 16.68 13.28 -17.23
C GLN A 94 15.39 12.53 -17.58
N CYS A 95 14.25 13.22 -17.57
CA CYS A 95 12.98 12.66 -18.06
C CYS A 95 13.05 12.26 -19.55
N VAL A 96 13.62 13.11 -20.40
CA VAL A 96 13.79 12.81 -21.84
C VAL A 96 14.73 11.62 -22.05
N THR A 97 15.82 11.53 -21.29
CA THR A 97 16.78 10.42 -21.35
C THR A 97 16.13 9.11 -20.94
N LEU A 98 15.36 9.12 -19.85
CA LEU A 98 14.58 7.99 -19.39
C LEU A 98 13.55 7.55 -20.45
N LEU A 99 12.80 8.48 -21.02
CA LEU A 99 11.83 8.18 -22.08
C LEU A 99 12.50 7.57 -23.31
N ARG A 100 13.65 8.11 -23.76
CA ARG A 100 14.42 7.54 -24.88
C ARG A 100 14.87 6.11 -24.57
N ARG A 101 15.37 5.87 -23.36
CA ARG A 101 15.79 4.53 -22.91
C ARG A 101 14.62 3.53 -22.90
N LEU A 102 13.45 3.96 -22.42
CA LEU A 102 12.23 3.14 -22.42
C LEU A 102 11.73 2.86 -23.84
N ARG A 103 11.69 3.88 -24.72
CA ARG A 103 11.31 3.71 -26.13
C ARG A 103 12.24 2.74 -26.87
N ALA A 104 13.53 2.78 -26.58
CA ALA A 104 14.52 1.89 -27.19
C ALA A 104 14.29 0.41 -26.85
N GLN A 105 13.59 0.09 -25.74
CA GLN A 105 13.26 -1.29 -25.39
C GLN A 105 12.21 -1.92 -26.32
N ARG A 106 11.41 -1.09 -27.01
CA ARG A 106 10.29 -1.50 -27.88
C ARG A 106 9.34 -2.47 -27.18
N TYR A 107 8.64 -1.98 -26.16
CA TYR A 107 7.66 -2.78 -25.42
C TYR A 107 6.46 -3.15 -26.29
N ASP A 108 5.95 -4.37 -26.10
CA ASP A 108 4.74 -4.83 -26.75
C ASP A 108 3.51 -4.31 -26.01
N LEU A 109 3.56 -4.26 -24.68
CA LEU A 109 2.46 -3.81 -23.83
C LEU A 109 2.92 -2.82 -22.77
N ALA A 110 2.31 -1.63 -22.74
CA ALA A 110 2.49 -0.65 -21.67
C ALA A 110 1.23 -0.57 -20.80
N VAL A 111 1.39 -0.77 -19.49
CA VAL A 111 0.27 -0.87 -18.54
C VAL A 111 0.33 0.26 -17.52
N GLN A 112 -0.71 1.09 -17.46
CA GLN A 112 -0.86 2.07 -16.40
C GLN A 112 -1.71 1.53 -15.26
N VAL A 113 -1.08 1.25 -14.11
CA VAL A 113 -1.73 0.60 -12.95
C VAL A 113 -2.52 1.57 -12.07
N SER A 114 -2.81 2.78 -12.55
CA SER A 114 -3.60 3.76 -11.81
C SER A 114 -4.49 4.55 -12.72
N GLY A 115 -5.79 4.42 -12.49
CA GLY A 115 -6.78 5.35 -13.00
C GLY A 115 -6.47 6.79 -12.57
N GLY A 116 -6.72 7.74 -13.45
CA GLY A 116 -6.75 9.17 -13.14
C GLY A 116 -5.42 9.94 -13.22
N SER A 117 -4.25 9.29 -13.22
CA SER A 117 -2.96 10.00 -13.32
C SER A 117 -2.67 10.49 -14.75
N THR A 118 -2.69 11.81 -14.95
CA THR A 118 -2.37 12.44 -16.24
C THR A 118 -0.91 12.20 -16.65
N SER A 119 0.03 12.22 -15.69
CA SER A 119 1.45 11.95 -15.97
C SER A 119 1.68 10.50 -16.39
N GLY A 120 1.05 9.53 -15.72
CA GLY A 120 1.10 8.13 -16.13
C GLY A 120 0.58 7.93 -17.56
N PHE A 121 -0.49 8.64 -17.91
CA PHE A 121 -1.09 8.56 -19.24
C PHE A 121 -0.12 9.08 -20.32
N ILE A 122 0.44 10.27 -20.10
CA ILE A 122 1.40 10.87 -21.02
C ILE A 122 2.61 9.95 -21.21
N VAL A 123 3.15 9.40 -20.12
CA VAL A 123 4.28 8.47 -20.18
C VAL A 123 3.92 7.22 -20.99
N THR A 124 2.75 6.61 -20.73
CA THR A 124 2.27 5.42 -21.45
C THR A 124 2.22 5.65 -22.97
N ARG A 125 1.72 6.82 -23.41
CA ARG A 125 1.71 7.17 -24.85
C ARG A 125 3.09 7.47 -25.39
N LEU A 126 3.93 8.19 -24.65
CA LEU A 126 5.27 8.55 -25.07
C LEU A 126 6.22 7.35 -25.16
N ILE A 127 5.93 6.24 -24.50
CA ILE A 127 6.69 5.00 -24.64
C ILE A 127 6.52 4.39 -26.04
N GLY A 128 5.36 4.60 -26.69
CA GLY A 128 5.10 4.07 -28.03
C GLY A 128 5.11 2.53 -28.08
N ALA A 129 4.58 1.88 -27.05
CA ALA A 129 4.38 0.43 -27.06
C ALA A 129 3.34 0.04 -28.12
N ARG A 130 3.40 -1.20 -28.61
CA ARG A 130 2.47 -1.73 -29.62
C ARG A 130 1.02 -1.69 -29.11
N TYR A 131 0.83 -2.08 -27.86
CA TYR A 131 -0.43 -2.08 -27.15
C TYR A 131 -0.31 -1.29 -25.85
N SER A 132 -1.45 -0.76 -25.38
CA SER A 132 -1.54 -0.06 -24.11
C SER A 132 -2.75 -0.50 -23.32
N MET A 133 -2.61 -0.57 -21.99
CA MET A 133 -3.67 -0.97 -21.09
C MET A 133 -3.79 -0.03 -19.90
N GLY A 134 -5.02 0.28 -19.49
CA GLY A 134 -5.28 1.14 -18.34
C GLY A 134 -6.76 1.23 -17.99
N ALA A 135 -7.08 1.94 -16.92
CA ALA A 135 -8.47 2.19 -16.53
C ALA A 135 -9.09 3.31 -17.40
N ARG A 136 -10.33 3.10 -17.85
CA ARG A 136 -11.08 4.10 -18.63
C ARG A 136 -11.26 5.41 -17.86
N LYS A 137 -11.03 6.56 -18.52
CA LYS A 137 -11.18 7.90 -17.92
C LYS A 137 -12.08 8.79 -18.79
N GLY A 138 -13.29 9.03 -18.31
CA GLY A 138 -14.31 9.80 -19.05
C GLY A 138 -14.85 9.01 -20.25
N HIS A 139 -15.29 9.74 -21.28
CA HIS A 139 -15.89 9.13 -22.48
C HIS A 139 -14.85 8.80 -23.57
N GLN A 140 -13.68 9.45 -23.55
CA GLN A 140 -12.60 9.26 -24.50
C GLN A 140 -11.78 8.00 -24.20
N ARG A 141 -11.39 7.28 -25.26
CA ARG A 141 -10.50 6.11 -25.19
C ARG A 141 -9.04 6.54 -25.16
N TRP A 142 -8.31 6.10 -24.15
CA TRP A 142 -6.92 6.46 -23.91
C TRP A 142 -5.96 5.30 -24.17
N TYR A 143 -6.43 4.07 -23.98
CA TYR A 143 -5.66 2.83 -24.11
C TYR A 143 -6.30 1.86 -25.10
N SER A 144 -5.50 0.97 -25.69
CA SER A 144 -5.98 -0.07 -26.59
C SER A 144 -6.95 -0.99 -25.85
N ILE A 145 -6.55 -1.39 -24.64
CA ILE A 145 -7.35 -2.18 -23.70
C ILE A 145 -7.74 -1.29 -22.51
N GLU A 146 -9.02 -1.01 -22.36
CA GLU A 146 -9.54 -0.25 -21.23
C GLU A 146 -10.25 -1.19 -20.26
N ALA A 147 -9.73 -1.27 -19.04
CA ALA A 147 -10.43 -1.99 -17.99
C ALA A 147 -11.68 -1.22 -17.55
N GLU A 148 -12.79 -1.93 -17.51
CA GLU A 148 -14.08 -1.41 -17.08
C GLU A 148 -14.34 -1.70 -15.59
N GLY A 149 -15.26 -0.92 -15.01
CA GLY A 149 -15.64 -1.02 -13.61
C GLY A 149 -15.02 0.09 -12.77
N LYS A 150 -15.81 1.15 -12.54
CA LYS A 150 -15.51 2.10 -11.47
C LYS A 150 -15.57 1.35 -10.14
N SER A 151 -14.57 1.56 -9.29
CA SER A 151 -14.65 1.11 -7.90
C SER A 151 -14.60 2.30 -6.95
N SER A 152 -15.39 2.20 -5.88
CA SER A 152 -15.32 3.09 -4.73
C SER A 152 -14.09 2.80 -3.86
N HIS A 153 -13.45 1.64 -4.01
CA HIS A 153 -12.30 1.22 -3.22
C HIS A 153 -11.05 1.01 -4.10
N ALA A 154 -9.89 1.43 -3.59
CA ALA A 154 -8.63 1.42 -4.31
C ALA A 154 -8.11 0.00 -4.59
N TYR A 155 -8.36 -0.97 -3.69
CA TYR A 155 -7.92 -2.35 -3.88
C TYR A 155 -8.75 -3.03 -4.98
N ASP A 156 -10.07 -2.86 -4.95
CA ASP A 156 -10.99 -3.35 -5.98
C ASP A 156 -10.70 -2.73 -7.35
N ALA A 157 -10.22 -1.48 -7.39
CA ALA A 157 -9.82 -0.84 -8.64
C ALA A 157 -8.66 -1.57 -9.33
N ILE A 158 -7.76 -2.19 -8.57
CA ILE A 158 -6.69 -3.03 -9.12
C ILE A 158 -7.23 -4.36 -9.64
N VAL A 159 -8.15 -4.99 -8.90
CA VAL A 159 -8.85 -6.20 -9.36
C VAL A 159 -9.61 -5.93 -10.66
N ASN A 160 -10.32 -4.81 -10.74
CA ASN A 160 -11.03 -4.39 -11.95
C ASN A 160 -10.07 -4.17 -13.12
N LEU A 161 -8.92 -3.52 -12.85
CA LEU A 161 -7.89 -3.29 -13.86
C LEU A 161 -7.39 -4.62 -14.45
N THR A 162 -7.16 -5.62 -13.62
CA THR A 162 -6.61 -6.92 -14.04
C THR A 162 -7.66 -7.90 -14.55
N ARG A 163 -8.96 -7.63 -14.35
CA ARG A 163 -10.05 -8.51 -14.80
C ARG A 163 -9.93 -8.96 -16.26
N PRO A 164 -9.59 -8.09 -17.22
CA PRO A 164 -9.44 -8.52 -18.62
C PRO A 164 -8.40 -9.62 -18.80
N LEU A 165 -7.39 -9.75 -17.93
CA LEU A 165 -6.33 -10.77 -18.04
C LEU A 165 -6.86 -12.21 -17.90
N GLY A 166 -8.05 -12.40 -17.34
CA GLY A 166 -8.66 -13.73 -17.13
C GLY A 166 -8.00 -14.54 -16.00
N VAL A 167 -7.20 -13.90 -15.14
CA VAL A 167 -6.53 -14.53 -13.99
C VAL A 167 -7.05 -13.96 -12.68
N ALA A 168 -6.88 -14.71 -11.59
CA ALA A 168 -7.24 -14.24 -10.26
C ALA A 168 -6.29 -13.08 -9.85
N CYS A 169 -6.85 -12.07 -9.18
CA CYS A 169 -6.08 -10.96 -8.66
C CYS A 169 -6.45 -10.73 -7.20
N ARG A 170 -5.44 -10.73 -6.33
CA ARG A 170 -5.65 -10.51 -4.91
C ARG A 170 -6.16 -9.10 -4.67
N ASN A 171 -7.26 -8.98 -3.93
CA ASN A 171 -7.86 -7.71 -3.53
C ASN A 171 -7.18 -7.10 -2.27
N ARG A 172 -5.87 -7.28 -2.15
CA ARG A 172 -5.08 -6.82 -1.00
C ARG A 172 -3.62 -6.70 -1.43
N PRO A 173 -2.91 -5.64 -1.01
CA PRO A 173 -1.48 -5.49 -1.28
C PRO A 173 -0.65 -6.71 -0.88
N LEU A 174 0.56 -6.81 -1.43
CA LEU A 174 1.51 -7.87 -1.18
C LEU A 174 2.90 -7.27 -0.97
N LEU A 175 3.61 -7.73 0.06
CA LEU A 175 5.02 -7.46 0.25
C LEU A 175 5.71 -8.76 0.69
N GLN A 176 6.74 -9.16 -0.05
CA GLN A 176 7.61 -10.25 0.35
C GLN A 176 8.90 -9.71 0.96
N LEU A 177 9.24 -10.24 2.12
CA LEU A 177 10.48 -9.98 2.85
C LEU A 177 11.41 -11.18 2.71
N THR A 178 12.71 -10.92 2.71
CA THR A 178 13.74 -11.96 2.74
C THR A 178 13.90 -12.51 4.15
N GLU A 179 14.50 -13.70 4.29
CA GLU A 179 14.83 -14.27 5.60
C GLU A 179 15.78 -13.36 6.38
N GLN A 180 16.80 -12.80 5.71
CA GLN A 180 17.74 -11.85 6.31
C GLN A 180 17.03 -10.62 6.92
N GLU A 181 16.01 -10.08 6.24
CA GLU A 181 15.23 -8.95 6.75
C GLU A 181 14.46 -9.34 8.03
N ARG A 182 13.91 -10.55 8.06
CA ARG A 182 13.20 -11.09 9.23
C ARG A 182 14.13 -11.31 10.42
N ASP A 183 15.35 -11.81 10.18
CA ASP A 183 16.33 -12.04 11.24
C ASP A 183 16.85 -10.74 11.86
N GLN A 184 17.11 -9.73 11.02
CA GLN A 184 17.46 -8.39 11.48
C GLN A 184 16.33 -7.75 12.28
N ALA A 185 15.08 -7.95 11.84
CA ALA A 185 13.91 -7.48 12.57
C ALA A 185 13.78 -8.15 13.94
N MET A 186 14.00 -9.46 14.05
CA MET A 186 13.97 -10.16 15.34
C MET A 186 15.01 -9.64 16.32
N THR A 187 16.22 -9.33 15.84
CA THR A 187 17.26 -8.68 16.67
C THR A 187 16.79 -7.33 17.19
N LYS A 188 16.16 -6.51 16.32
CA LYS A 188 15.62 -5.21 16.71
C LYS A 188 14.46 -5.33 17.70
N ILE A 189 13.55 -6.28 17.50
CA ILE A 189 12.41 -6.52 18.40
C ILE A 189 12.91 -6.91 19.78
N ARG A 190 13.88 -7.82 19.88
CA ARG A 190 14.48 -8.19 21.17
C ARG A 190 15.05 -6.97 21.90
N GLN A 191 15.72 -6.06 21.19
CA GLN A 191 16.24 -4.81 21.78
C GLN A 191 15.12 -3.88 22.27
N LEU A 192 13.99 -3.80 21.55
CA LEU A 192 12.85 -2.98 21.96
C LEU A 192 12.16 -3.57 23.19
N VAL A 193 11.97 -4.89 23.22
CA VAL A 193 11.22 -5.57 24.29
C VAL A 193 12.05 -5.77 25.55
N SER A 194 13.37 -6.03 25.43
CA SER A 194 14.26 -6.24 26.59
C SER A 194 14.37 -5.03 27.51
N LEU A 195 13.97 -3.84 27.06
CA LEU A 195 13.93 -2.64 27.89
C LEU A 195 12.86 -2.71 29.00
N HIS A 196 11.89 -3.63 28.87
CA HIS A 196 10.67 -3.60 29.69
C HIS A 196 10.20 -4.99 30.17
N SER A 197 10.98 -6.05 29.95
CA SER A 197 10.65 -7.43 30.37
C SER A 197 11.88 -8.19 30.86
N ASP A 198 11.78 -8.78 32.06
CA ASP A 198 12.75 -9.76 32.59
C ASP A 198 12.66 -11.11 31.85
N GLN A 199 11.54 -11.38 31.17
CA GLN A 199 11.35 -12.58 30.36
C GLN A 199 11.73 -12.28 28.90
N THR A 200 12.93 -12.70 28.53
CA THR A 200 13.56 -12.47 27.21
C THR A 200 12.90 -13.23 26.06
N ALA A 201 11.94 -14.13 26.34
CA ALA A 201 11.29 -14.98 25.36
C ALA A 201 10.02 -14.38 24.74
N ASP A 202 9.31 -13.48 25.44
CA ASP A 202 8.03 -12.98 24.98
C ASP A 202 8.21 -11.73 24.11
N THR A 203 8.16 -11.90 22.78
CA THR A 203 8.36 -10.83 21.79
C THR A 203 7.06 -10.19 21.30
N ASP A 204 5.91 -10.46 21.91
CA ASP A 204 4.63 -9.90 21.49
C ASP A 204 4.54 -8.39 21.77
N PHE A 205 4.10 -7.62 20.77
CA PHE A 205 3.84 -6.19 20.91
C PHE A 205 2.77 -5.68 19.95
N ILE A 206 2.16 -4.56 20.32
CA ILE A 206 1.34 -3.73 19.42
C ILE A 206 2.23 -2.67 18.78
N ALA A 207 2.21 -2.59 17.46
CA ALA A 207 2.89 -1.51 16.75
C ALA A 207 1.97 -0.29 16.69
N LEU A 208 2.41 0.83 17.27
CA LEU A 208 1.71 2.11 17.24
C LEU A 208 2.45 3.06 16.30
N PHE A 209 1.92 3.33 15.11
CA PHE A 209 2.50 4.32 14.22
C PHE A 209 1.87 5.68 14.43
N VAL A 210 2.71 6.63 14.84
CA VAL A 210 2.34 8.02 15.05
C VAL A 210 2.75 8.81 13.82
N GLY A 211 1.76 9.44 13.16
CA GLY A 211 2.03 10.34 12.06
C GLY A 211 0.82 10.70 11.21
N GLY A 212 1.07 10.88 9.91
CA GLY A 212 0.01 11.02 8.91
C GLY A 212 0.30 12.11 7.89
N HIS A 213 -0.47 12.10 6.80
CA HIS A 213 -0.28 13.05 5.71
C HIS A 213 -1.29 14.19 5.78
N GLN A 214 -0.79 15.43 5.81
CA GLN A 214 -1.61 16.66 5.77
C GLN A 214 -2.72 16.67 6.84
N ASN A 215 -3.98 16.86 6.42
CA ASN A 215 -5.17 16.97 7.26
C ASN A 215 -5.66 15.64 7.87
N LYS A 216 -4.89 14.55 7.70
CA LYS A 216 -5.14 13.24 8.32
C LYS A 216 -4.38 13.03 9.63
N ARG A 217 -3.43 13.91 9.95
CA ARG A 217 -2.62 13.84 11.18
C ARG A 217 -3.50 13.93 12.43
N TRP A 218 -3.18 13.17 13.46
CA TRP A 218 -3.78 13.30 14.77
C TRP A 218 -2.93 14.22 15.66
N PRO A 219 -3.54 15.01 16.56
CA PRO A 219 -2.80 15.93 17.43
C PRO A 219 -1.92 15.15 18.42
N LEU A 220 -0.82 15.76 18.88
CA LEU A 220 0.08 15.15 19.87
C LEU A 220 -0.67 14.66 21.12
N ALA A 221 -1.60 15.47 21.63
CA ALA A 221 -2.39 15.14 22.81
C ALA A 221 -3.13 13.79 22.66
N PHE A 222 -3.66 13.49 21.47
CA PHE A 222 -4.31 12.20 21.21
C PHE A 222 -3.35 11.02 21.40
N TRP A 223 -2.13 11.14 20.88
CA TRP A 223 -1.13 10.08 20.99
C TRP A 223 -0.62 9.90 22.42
N LEU A 224 -0.41 10.98 23.16
CA LEU A 224 -0.02 10.91 24.56
C LEU A 224 -1.11 10.25 25.42
N MET A 225 -2.37 10.65 25.24
CA MET A 225 -3.50 10.02 25.94
C MET A 225 -3.67 8.54 25.57
N LEU A 226 -3.44 8.16 24.31
CA LEU A 226 -3.49 6.76 23.90
C LEU A 226 -2.37 5.95 24.55
N ILE A 227 -1.15 6.50 24.59
CA ILE A 227 -0.01 5.91 25.30
C ILE A 227 -0.35 5.70 26.78
N ASP A 228 -0.89 6.73 27.46
CA ASP A 228 -1.31 6.64 28.86
C ASP A 228 -2.34 5.53 29.10
N ALA A 229 -3.34 5.44 28.22
CA ALA A 229 -4.38 4.43 28.34
C ALA A 229 -3.88 3.01 28.07
N MET A 230 -2.94 2.84 27.13
CA MET A 230 -2.28 1.55 26.87
C MET A 230 -1.40 1.10 28.05
N GLU A 231 -0.67 2.04 28.67
CA GLU A 231 0.11 1.81 29.89
C GLU A 231 -0.78 1.38 31.08
N ALA A 232 -1.89 2.09 31.30
CA ALA A 232 -2.86 1.74 32.35
C ALA A 232 -3.45 0.32 32.14
N CYS A 233 -3.59 -0.10 30.89
CA CYS A 233 -4.05 -1.44 30.53
C CYS A 233 -2.93 -2.50 30.49
N LYS A 234 -1.68 -2.15 30.81
CA LYS A 234 -0.52 -3.04 30.75
C LYS A 234 -0.30 -3.68 29.37
N ILE A 235 -0.65 -2.96 28.31
CA ILE A 235 -0.49 -3.43 26.92
C ILE A 235 0.95 -3.14 26.51
N ARG A 236 1.67 -4.15 25.98
CA ARG A 236 3.00 -3.96 25.40
C ARG A 236 2.93 -3.37 24.01
N TYR A 237 3.74 -2.36 23.73
CA TYR A 237 3.74 -1.69 22.44
C TYR A 237 5.10 -1.10 22.04
N ALA A 238 5.25 -0.86 20.74
CA ALA A 238 6.37 -0.11 20.18
C ALA A 238 5.83 1.04 19.34
N VAL A 239 6.36 2.25 19.59
CA VAL A 239 5.98 3.45 18.86
C VAL A 239 6.91 3.65 17.67
N PHE A 240 6.32 3.88 16.50
CA PHE A 240 7.01 4.15 15.25
C PHE A 240 6.63 5.54 14.75
N LEU A 241 7.61 6.26 14.20
CA LEU A 241 7.41 7.58 13.60
C LEU A 241 7.91 7.58 12.16
N GLY A 242 7.23 8.34 11.31
CA GLY A 242 7.74 8.66 9.98
C GLY A 242 8.78 9.78 10.02
N PRO A 243 9.53 9.97 8.92
CA PRO A 243 10.55 11.01 8.83
C PRO A 243 9.98 12.44 8.85
N GLU A 244 8.68 12.60 8.58
CA GLU A 244 8.00 13.92 8.58
C GLU A 244 7.46 14.30 9.96
N GLU A 245 7.58 13.40 10.94
CA GLU A 245 6.99 13.51 12.28
C GLU A 245 8.00 13.97 13.34
N PHE A 246 9.10 14.61 12.94
CA PHE A 246 10.16 15.07 13.84
C PHE A 246 9.65 15.88 15.04
N ARG A 247 8.60 16.69 14.86
CA ARG A 247 8.00 17.50 15.95
C ARG A 247 7.31 16.67 17.04
N LEU A 248 6.93 15.42 16.74
CA LEU A 248 6.30 14.50 17.69
C LEU A 248 7.34 13.68 18.45
N LEU A 249 8.58 13.61 17.97
CA LEU A 249 9.62 12.73 18.50
C LEU A 249 9.93 13.05 19.97
N ALA A 250 10.40 14.27 20.26
CA ALA A 250 10.85 14.62 21.61
C ALA A 250 9.76 14.47 22.69
N PRO A 251 8.51 14.95 22.50
CA PRO A 251 7.46 14.75 23.50
C PRO A 251 7.08 13.28 23.72
N ILE A 252 7.07 12.47 22.66
CA ILE A 252 6.77 11.02 22.76
C ILE A 252 7.91 10.30 23.46
N GLU A 253 9.15 10.60 23.10
CA GLU A 253 10.35 10.04 23.74
C GLU A 253 10.36 10.35 25.25
N GLN A 254 10.14 11.62 25.62
CA GLN A 254 10.04 12.03 27.02
C GLN A 254 8.95 11.27 27.77
N ARG A 255 7.78 11.05 27.15
CA ARG A 255 6.71 10.26 27.77
C ARG A 255 7.11 8.78 27.93
N LEU A 256 7.83 8.23 26.96
CA LEU A 256 8.26 6.83 26.97
C LEU A 256 9.40 6.55 27.94
N MET A 257 10.17 7.55 28.39
CA MET A 257 11.14 7.38 29.48
C MET A 257 10.50 6.91 30.81
N LEU A 258 9.20 7.16 30.99
CA LEU A 258 8.42 6.74 32.16
C LEU A 258 7.57 5.49 31.90
N SER A 259 7.65 4.93 30.69
CA SER A 259 6.83 3.80 30.25
C SER A 259 7.33 2.50 30.87
N ARG A 260 6.40 1.61 31.21
CA ARG A 260 6.72 0.24 31.67
C ARG A 260 6.48 -0.81 30.60
N TYR A 261 5.72 -0.49 29.55
CA TYR A 261 5.31 -1.46 28.53
C TYR A 261 5.60 -1.03 27.09
N GLY A 262 6.05 0.21 26.91
CA GLY A 262 6.18 0.90 25.65
C GLY A 262 7.63 1.23 25.32
N SER A 263 8.01 1.10 24.06
CA SER A 263 9.34 1.52 23.59
C SER A 263 9.25 2.38 22.35
N LEU A 264 10.19 3.32 22.21
CA LEU A 264 10.36 4.07 20.97
C LEU A 264 11.21 3.26 20.01
N CYS A 265 10.69 2.94 18.82
CA CYS A 265 11.51 2.39 17.75
C CYS A 265 12.22 3.54 17.02
N PRO A 266 13.56 3.52 16.93
CA PRO A 266 14.30 4.46 16.10
C PRO A 266 13.83 4.40 14.63
N PRO A 267 13.98 5.48 13.84
CA PRO A 267 13.66 5.46 12.42
C PRO A 267 14.38 4.32 11.69
N LEU A 268 13.63 3.56 10.89
CA LEU A 268 14.15 2.43 10.12
C LEU A 268 13.97 2.66 8.61
N PRO A 269 14.89 2.15 7.78
CA PRO A 269 14.63 1.98 6.35
C PRO A 269 13.31 1.22 6.13
N ILE A 270 12.58 1.55 5.07
CA ILE A 270 11.19 1.11 4.90
C ILE A 270 11.01 -0.42 4.95
N ARG A 271 11.96 -1.19 4.41
CA ARG A 271 11.89 -2.66 4.43
C ARG A 271 12.23 -3.24 5.81
N HIS A 272 13.13 -2.61 6.56
CA HIS A 272 13.39 -3.01 7.95
C HIS A 272 12.20 -2.67 8.85
N PHE A 273 11.55 -1.52 8.63
CA PHE A 273 10.28 -1.20 9.28
C PHE A 273 9.21 -2.25 8.93
N ALA A 274 9.08 -2.63 7.66
CA ALA A 274 8.16 -3.68 7.23
C ALA A 274 8.43 -5.01 7.95
N ALA A 275 9.70 -5.42 8.07
CA ALA A 275 10.05 -6.67 8.74
C ALA A 275 9.80 -6.67 10.25
N VAL A 276 10.01 -5.54 10.93
CA VAL A 276 9.59 -5.39 12.33
C VAL A 276 8.07 -5.42 12.44
N LEU A 277 7.37 -4.74 11.54
CA LEU A 277 5.92 -4.67 11.50
C LEU A 277 5.26 -6.04 11.22
N GLU A 278 5.86 -6.90 10.39
CA GLU A 278 5.39 -8.27 10.10
C GLU A 278 5.22 -9.10 11.38
N ARG A 279 6.02 -8.80 12.42
CA ARG A 279 5.97 -9.50 13.72
C ARG A 279 5.02 -8.86 14.73
N ALA A 280 4.47 -7.69 14.43
CA ALA A 280 3.51 -7.03 15.33
C ALA A 280 2.22 -7.83 15.39
N ARG A 281 1.66 -7.96 16.59
CA ARG A 281 0.37 -8.66 16.78
C ARG A 281 -0.79 -7.87 16.17
N LEU A 282 -0.72 -6.55 16.28
CA LEU A 282 -1.69 -5.60 15.78
C LEU A 282 -0.96 -4.30 15.46
N PHE A 283 -1.43 -3.61 14.43
CA PHE A 283 -0.94 -2.30 14.04
C PHE A 283 -2.01 -1.23 14.25
N VAL A 284 -1.72 -0.21 15.04
CA VAL A 284 -2.60 0.95 15.25
C VAL A 284 -1.99 2.14 14.51
N THR A 285 -2.72 2.69 13.55
CA THR A 285 -2.15 3.67 12.61
C THR A 285 -3.19 4.64 12.07
N PRO A 286 -2.81 5.89 11.77
CA PRO A 286 -3.64 6.77 10.92
C PRO A 286 -3.70 6.26 9.48
N ASP A 287 -4.71 6.70 8.72
CA ASP A 287 -4.74 6.49 7.26
C ASP A 287 -3.54 7.14 6.56
N SER A 288 -2.52 6.33 6.32
CA SER A 288 -1.21 6.72 5.79
C SER A 288 -0.54 5.55 5.08
N GLY A 289 0.62 5.78 4.44
CA GLY A 289 1.36 4.74 3.72
C GLY A 289 1.62 3.46 4.52
N PRO A 290 2.08 3.54 5.78
CA PRO A 290 2.26 2.38 6.68
C PRO A 290 1.03 1.50 6.86
N MET A 291 -0.19 2.04 6.82
CA MET A 291 -1.42 1.25 6.89
C MET A 291 -1.50 0.21 5.77
N HIS A 292 -1.12 0.60 4.55
CA HIS A 292 -1.06 -0.33 3.42
C HIS A 292 0.13 -1.29 3.49
N LEU A 293 1.19 -0.90 4.21
CA LEU A 293 2.33 -1.77 4.47
C LEU A 293 1.94 -2.92 5.39
N ALA A 294 1.23 -2.62 6.49
CA ALA A 294 0.63 -3.64 7.34
C ALA A 294 -0.33 -4.53 6.56
N ALA A 295 -1.15 -3.94 5.67
CA ALA A 295 -2.03 -4.71 4.81
C ALA A 295 -1.28 -5.67 3.88
N ALA A 296 -0.13 -5.23 3.33
CA ALA A 296 0.71 -6.02 2.45
C ALA A 296 1.40 -7.21 3.14
N LEU A 297 1.52 -7.14 4.47
CA LEU A 297 2.13 -8.14 5.34
C LEU A 297 1.09 -8.99 6.09
N ASP A 298 -0.20 -8.79 5.80
CA ASP A 298 -1.30 -9.45 6.51
C ASP A 298 -1.32 -9.25 8.04
N VAL A 299 -0.80 -8.10 8.48
CA VAL A 299 -0.86 -7.66 9.88
C VAL A 299 -2.23 -7.05 10.16
N ALA A 300 -2.87 -7.49 11.24
CA ALA A 300 -4.16 -6.95 11.68
C ALA A 300 -4.03 -5.46 11.98
N THR A 301 -4.91 -4.64 11.43
CA THR A 301 -4.75 -3.18 11.47
C THR A 301 -5.98 -2.48 12.05
N ILE A 302 -5.78 -1.64 13.07
CA ILE A 302 -6.73 -0.62 13.49
C ILE A 302 -6.41 0.68 12.75
N SER A 303 -7.28 1.06 11.83
CA SER A 303 -7.15 2.25 11.00
C SER A 303 -7.90 3.43 11.63
N LEU A 304 -7.17 4.47 12.03
CA LEU A 304 -7.72 5.70 12.62
C LEU A 304 -8.04 6.72 11.53
N VAL A 305 -9.33 6.86 11.21
CA VAL A 305 -9.79 7.61 10.03
C VAL A 305 -10.37 8.98 10.42
N ARG A 306 -9.89 10.05 9.78
CA ARG A 306 -10.41 11.42 9.96
C ARG A 306 -11.17 11.99 8.75
N GLN A 307 -10.92 11.45 7.56
CA GLN A 307 -11.40 11.98 6.27
C GLN A 307 -12.25 10.94 5.53
N LYS A 308 -13.44 11.31 5.04
CA LYS A 308 -14.38 10.32 4.48
C LYS A 308 -13.80 9.62 3.25
N LYS A 309 -12.99 10.34 2.47
CA LYS A 309 -12.26 9.83 1.30
C LYS A 309 -11.27 8.71 1.63
N SER A 310 -10.79 8.65 2.87
CA SER A 310 -9.89 7.61 3.36
C SER A 310 -10.53 6.22 3.40
N LEU A 311 -11.85 6.14 3.57
CA LEU A 311 -12.58 4.88 3.61
C LEU A 311 -12.46 4.08 2.28
N ALA A 312 -12.07 4.75 1.19
CA ALA A 312 -11.77 4.10 -0.09
C ALA A 312 -10.42 3.37 -0.11
N PHE A 313 -9.61 3.47 0.94
CA PHE A 313 -8.23 2.97 0.99
C PHE A 313 -7.96 2.05 2.19
N VAL A 314 -8.84 2.01 3.18
CA VAL A 314 -8.60 1.24 4.41
C VAL A 314 -8.59 -0.26 4.13
N PRO A 315 -7.77 -1.04 4.84
CA PRO A 315 -7.86 -2.50 4.86
C PRO A 315 -9.26 -2.96 5.34
N ARG A 316 -9.76 -4.08 4.81
CA ARG A 316 -11.14 -4.57 5.03
C ARG A 316 -11.22 -6.08 5.32
N GLU A 317 -10.13 -6.71 5.73
CA GLU A 317 -10.18 -8.12 6.14
C GLU A 317 -10.95 -8.26 7.47
N PRO A 318 -11.50 -9.44 7.80
CA PRO A 318 -12.27 -9.62 9.03
C PRO A 318 -11.52 -9.28 10.33
N TYR A 319 -10.18 -9.30 10.29
CA TYR A 319 -9.32 -8.94 11.41
C TYR A 319 -8.85 -7.47 11.39
N ASP A 320 -9.20 -6.70 10.36
CA ASP A 320 -8.97 -5.27 10.29
C ASP A 320 -10.11 -4.52 10.99
N THR A 321 -9.81 -3.40 11.62
CA THR A 321 -10.79 -2.54 12.31
C THR A 321 -10.67 -1.12 11.82
N ILE A 322 -11.80 -0.48 11.51
CA ILE A 322 -11.85 0.90 11.02
C ILE A 322 -12.55 1.73 12.08
N LEU A 323 -11.84 2.72 12.61
CA LEU A 323 -12.39 3.63 13.61
C LEU A 323 -12.48 5.03 13.03
N TRP A 324 -13.70 5.55 12.90
CA TRP A 324 -13.96 6.90 12.40
C TRP A 324 -13.92 7.91 13.54
N ARG A 325 -12.90 8.77 13.55
CA ARG A 325 -12.68 9.81 14.58
C ARG A 325 -12.94 9.30 16.02
N PRO A 326 -12.33 8.17 16.42
CA PRO A 326 -12.63 7.57 17.71
C PRO A 326 -12.13 8.41 18.89
N GLU A 327 -12.79 8.21 20.02
CA GLU A 327 -12.25 8.52 21.34
C GLU A 327 -11.18 7.50 21.75
N ILE A 328 -10.34 7.86 22.73
CA ILE A 328 -9.24 7.00 23.20
C ILE A 328 -9.75 5.66 23.73
N SER A 329 -10.84 5.67 24.50
CA SER A 329 -11.45 4.45 25.06
C SER A 329 -11.82 3.46 23.96
N THR A 330 -12.44 3.92 22.88
CA THR A 330 -12.80 3.08 21.73
C THR A 330 -11.59 2.44 21.06
N VAL A 331 -10.47 3.17 20.97
CA VAL A 331 -9.23 2.59 20.42
C VAL A 331 -8.71 1.48 21.33
N VAL A 332 -8.66 1.71 22.64
CA VAL A 332 -8.16 0.72 23.61
C VAL A 332 -9.06 -0.51 23.68
N GLU A 333 -10.37 -0.33 23.67
CA GLU A 333 -11.35 -1.42 23.61
C GLU A 333 -11.14 -2.28 22.37
N ALA A 334 -10.93 -1.66 21.20
CA ALA A 334 -10.66 -2.37 19.96
C ALA A 334 -9.33 -3.15 20.02
N ILE A 335 -8.28 -2.58 20.62
CA ILE A 335 -7.01 -3.28 20.87
C ILE A 335 -7.28 -4.52 21.74
N GLN A 336 -7.92 -4.35 22.89
CA GLN A 336 -8.20 -5.46 23.81
C GLN A 336 -9.09 -6.54 23.19
N ALA A 337 -10.11 -6.16 22.40
CA ALA A 337 -10.96 -7.10 21.69
C ALA A 337 -10.16 -7.93 20.68
N ASN A 338 -9.26 -7.30 19.90
CA ASN A 338 -8.38 -8.00 18.97
C ASN A 338 -7.43 -8.96 19.70
N LEU A 339 -6.86 -8.52 20.83
CA LEU A 339 -6.01 -9.35 21.67
C LEU A 339 -6.77 -10.60 22.18
N LYS A 340 -8.00 -10.44 22.68
CA LYS A 340 -8.84 -11.55 23.17
C LYS A 340 -9.26 -12.51 22.06
N GLY A 341 -9.69 -11.99 20.91
CA GLY A 341 -10.16 -12.80 19.78
C GLY A 341 -9.07 -13.70 19.15
N ARG A 342 -7.80 -13.30 19.25
CA ARG A 342 -6.68 -14.18 18.86
C ARG A 342 -6.37 -15.24 19.91
N ALA A 343 -6.45 -14.92 21.20
CA ALA A 343 -6.21 -15.90 22.26
C ALA A 343 -7.19 -17.08 22.20
N SER A 344 -8.44 -16.84 21.80
CA SER A 344 -9.43 -17.90 21.55
C SER A 344 -9.21 -18.65 20.23
N ALA A 345 -8.64 -18.02 19.20
CA ALA A 345 -8.30 -18.71 17.95
C ALA A 345 -7.09 -19.65 18.11
N THR A 346 -6.07 -19.25 18.88
CA THR A 346 -4.89 -20.10 19.13
C THR A 346 -5.23 -21.35 19.96
N SER A 347 -6.23 -21.28 20.84
CA SER A 347 -6.72 -22.45 21.59
C SER A 347 -7.62 -23.38 20.76
N ILE A 348 -8.30 -22.87 19.73
CA ILE A 348 -9.12 -23.67 18.81
C ILE A 348 -8.25 -24.34 17.73
N HIS A 349 -7.16 -23.70 17.29
CA HIS A 349 -6.24 -24.26 16.29
C HIS A 349 -5.29 -25.34 16.84
N ALA A 350 -5.22 -25.53 18.16
CA ALA A 350 -4.58 -26.72 18.72
C ALA A 350 -5.36 -28.03 18.44
N ASN A 351 -6.61 -27.95 17.98
CA ASN A 351 -7.49 -29.12 17.77
C ASN A 351 -8.26 -29.18 16.44
N SER A 352 -7.98 -28.32 15.45
CA SER A 352 -8.58 -28.52 14.12
C SER A 352 -7.72 -27.96 12.99
N ALA A 353 -7.10 -28.89 12.26
CA ALA A 353 -6.78 -28.70 10.85
C ALA A 353 -8.07 -28.91 10.03
N ALA A 354 -8.22 -28.11 8.97
CA ALA A 354 -9.28 -28.11 7.97
C ALA A 354 -10.59 -27.36 8.32
N GLY A 355 -10.87 -26.29 7.55
CA GLY A 355 -12.21 -25.70 7.41
C GLY A 355 -12.23 -24.17 7.46
N GLN A 356 -12.40 -23.51 6.32
CA GLN A 356 -12.69 -22.06 6.24
C GLN A 356 -14.05 -21.73 6.90
N PRO A 357 -14.14 -20.71 7.78
CA PRO A 357 -15.44 -20.24 8.28
C PRO A 357 -16.07 -19.17 7.38
N LYS A 358 -17.36 -19.36 7.11
CA LYS A 358 -18.26 -18.47 6.35
C LYS A 358 -18.52 -17.14 7.06
N GLN A 359 -18.62 -16.07 6.28
CA GLN A 359 -18.86 -14.68 6.67
C GLN A 359 -20.21 -14.46 7.39
N ARG A 360 -20.22 -13.58 8.39
CA ARG A 360 -21.41 -12.91 8.93
C ARG A 360 -21.27 -11.41 8.67
N LEU A 361 -22.08 -10.89 7.75
CA LEU A 361 -22.21 -9.45 7.48
C LEU A 361 -23.17 -8.85 8.51
N THR A 362 -22.73 -7.84 9.26
CA THR A 362 -23.64 -6.93 9.98
C THR A 362 -24.09 -5.82 9.02
N PRO A 363 -25.39 -5.53 8.89
CA PRO A 363 -25.89 -4.51 7.98
C PRO A 363 -25.57 -3.09 8.47
N PHE A 364 -25.15 -2.23 7.55
CA PHE A 364 -25.09 -0.78 7.77
C PHE A 364 -26.52 -0.19 7.73
N PRO A 365 -26.83 0.84 8.54
CA PRO A 365 -28.13 1.49 8.50
C PRO A 365 -28.30 2.32 7.21
N ASN A 366 -29.41 2.05 6.51
CA ASN A 366 -29.89 2.86 5.40
C ASN A 366 -30.32 4.25 5.91
N THR A 367 -29.72 5.31 5.39
CA THR A 367 -30.30 6.66 5.41
C THR A 367 -30.60 7.10 3.99
N THR A 368 -31.85 6.88 3.60
CA THR A 368 -32.51 7.57 2.49
C THR A 368 -32.70 9.04 2.87
N HIS A 369 -31.98 9.94 2.21
CA HIS A 369 -32.37 11.35 2.12
C HIS A 369 -32.78 11.65 0.68
N THR A 370 -34.11 11.71 0.49
CA THR A 370 -34.78 12.40 -0.61
C THR A 370 -34.45 13.89 -0.55
N TYR A 371 -33.83 14.41 -1.61
CA TYR A 371 -33.85 15.85 -1.91
C TYR A 371 -34.99 16.08 -2.92
N ALA A 372 -35.99 16.85 -2.49
CA ALA A 372 -36.93 17.52 -3.37
C ALA A 372 -36.47 18.98 -3.52
N SER A 373 -36.49 19.44 -4.78
CA SER A 373 -36.36 20.83 -5.30
C SER A 373 -35.09 21.61 -4.95
#